data_AF-A0A4Q5QDJ8-F1
#
_entry.id   AF-A0A4Q5QDJ8-F1
#
_cell.length_a   1.000
_cell.length_b   1.000
_cell.length_c   1.000
_cell.angle_alpha   90.00
_cell.angle_beta   90.00
_cell.angle_gamma   90.00
#
_symmetry.space_group_name_H-M   'P 1'
#
loop_
_entity.id
_entity.type
_entity.pdbx_description
1 polymer ?
#
loop_
_entity_poly.entity_id
_entity_poly.type
_entity_poly.pdbx_seq_one_letter_code
_entity_poly.pdbx_strand_id
1 'polypeptide(L)' 'FPGLPILPLMSTGATDGIFFEAIGIPVYGAPGVFIDKDMGGIHGLNERIRVASLYDGRDYLFDLVKAFAG' A
#
# COMPACT_ATOMS: atom_id res chain seq x y z
N PHE A 1 1.89 13.22 0.47
CA PHE A 1 2.70 13.49 -0.76
C PHE A 1 1.85 14.21 -1.80
N PRO A 2 1.85 15.55 -1.86
CA PRO A 2 1.27 16.28 -2.99
C PRO A 2 2.23 16.29 -4.18
N GLY A 3 1.72 16.03 -5.39
CA GLY A 3 2.46 16.19 -6.65
C GLY A 3 3.31 14.99 -7.12
N LEU A 4 3.33 13.86 -6.38
CA LEU A 4 3.96 12.64 -6.89
C LEU A 4 3.04 11.95 -7.91
N PRO A 5 3.59 11.45 -9.05
CA PRO A 5 2.80 10.68 -10.00
C PRO A 5 2.38 9.34 -9.38
N ILE A 6 1.13 8.94 -9.63
CA ILE A 6 0.64 7.59 -9.33
C ILE A 6 0.84 6.73 -10.57
N LEU A 7 1.58 5.64 -10.42
CA LEU A 7 1.84 4.69 -11.49
C LEU A 7 1.09 3.38 -11.20
N PRO A 8 0.25 2.89 -12.14
CA PRO A 8 -0.32 1.57 -12.02
C PRO A 8 0.77 0.53 -12.21
N LEU A 9 0.86 -0.41 -11.28
CA LEU A 9 1.86 -1.49 -11.28
C LEU A 9 1.15 -2.81 -11.02
N MET A 10 1.55 -3.85 -11.76
CA MET A 10 1.16 -5.23 -11.48
C MET A 10 2.27 -5.87 -10.66
N SER A 11 1.97 -6.27 -9.42
CA SER A 11 2.91 -7.03 -8.59
C SER A 11 3.05 -8.45 -9.14
N THR A 12 4.27 -9.01 -9.10
CA THR A 12 4.52 -10.43 -9.40
C THR A 12 4.22 -11.34 -8.23
N GLY A 13 3.88 -10.79 -7.06
CA GLY A 13 3.49 -11.53 -5.86
C GLY A 13 1.99 -11.78 -5.77
N ALA A 14 1.59 -12.54 -4.75
CA ALA A 14 0.18 -12.78 -4.44
C ALA A 14 -0.39 -11.66 -3.55
N THR A 15 -1.68 -11.37 -3.75
CA THR A 15 -2.50 -10.56 -2.84
C THR A 15 -3.86 -11.22 -2.69
N ASP A 16 -4.62 -10.85 -1.68
CA ASP A 16 -6.00 -11.32 -1.53
C ASP A 16 -6.95 -10.78 -2.62
N GLY A 17 -6.48 -9.81 -3.43
CA GLY A 17 -7.25 -9.18 -4.50
C GLY A 17 -7.86 -10.17 -5.49
N ILE A 18 -7.15 -11.25 -5.83
CA ILE A 18 -7.63 -12.29 -6.76
C ILE A 18 -8.95 -12.93 -6.28
N PHE A 19 -9.14 -13.08 -4.97
CA PHE A 19 -10.36 -13.70 -4.42
C PHE A 19 -11.54 -12.74 -4.46
N PHE A 20 -11.30 -11.44 -4.29
CA PHE A 20 -12.34 -10.41 -4.41
C PHE A 20 -12.76 -10.17 -5.86
N GLU A 21 -11.78 -10.10 -6.77
CA GLU A 21 -12.03 -9.94 -8.20
C GLU A 21 -12.85 -11.12 -8.76
N ALA A 22 -12.59 -12.34 -8.28
CA ALA A 22 -13.34 -13.53 -8.67
C ALA A 22 -14.85 -13.46 -8.34
N ILE A 23 -15.26 -12.64 -7.38
CA ILE A 23 -16.66 -12.40 -7.02
C ILE A 23 -17.18 -11.03 -7.49
N GLY A 24 -16.44 -10.36 -8.39
CA GLY A 24 -16.86 -9.11 -9.01
C GLY A 24 -16.64 -7.85 -8.17
N ILE A 25 -15.78 -7.91 -7.13
CA ILE A 25 -15.41 -6.74 -6.32
C ILE A 25 -14.04 -6.24 -6.81
N PRO A 26 -13.95 -5.06 -7.44
CA PRO A 26 -12.66 -4.49 -7.84
C PRO A 26 -11.83 -4.10 -6.62
N VAL A 27 -10.57 -4.54 -6.58
CA VAL A 27 -9.64 -4.25 -5.48
C VAL A 27 -8.31 -3.77 -6.06
N TYR A 28 -7.77 -2.70 -5.48
CA TYR A 28 -6.47 -2.15 -5.86
C TYR A 28 -5.58 -2.02 -4.63
N GLY A 29 -4.27 -2.19 -4.82
CA GLY A 29 -3.31 -1.82 -3.79
C GLY A 29 -3.34 -0.31 -3.55
N ALA A 30 -3.59 0.09 -2.30
CA ALA A 30 -3.52 1.49 -1.91
C ALA A 30 -2.05 1.90 -1.64
N PRO A 31 -1.63 3.11 -2.05
CA PRO A 31 -0.34 3.65 -1.66
C PRO A 31 -0.34 4.04 -0.16
N GLY A 32 0.70 4.73 0.30
CA GLY A 32 0.76 5.32 1.65
C GLY A 32 1.95 4.84 2.46
N VAL A 33 2.32 3.56 2.32
CA VAL A 33 3.54 3.02 2.93
C VAL A 33 4.68 3.07 1.92
N PHE A 34 5.64 3.97 2.16
CA PHE A 34 6.83 4.12 1.34
C PHE A 34 7.92 3.15 1.80
N ILE A 35 8.24 2.20 0.93
CA ILE A 35 9.23 1.15 1.17
C ILE A 35 10.62 1.64 0.72
N ASP A 36 11.67 1.21 1.41
CA ASP A 36 13.05 1.49 1.01
C ASP A 36 13.45 0.71 -0.25
N LYS A 37 14.52 1.14 -0.92
CA LYS A 37 14.99 0.53 -2.18
C LYS A 37 15.31 -0.96 -2.05
N ASP A 38 15.71 -1.41 -0.87
CA ASP A 38 15.98 -2.80 -0.52
C ASP A 38 14.72 -3.56 -0.06
N MET A 39 13.54 -3.01 -0.32
CA MET A 39 12.24 -3.52 0.10
C MET A 39 12.06 -3.58 1.62
N GLY A 40 12.93 -2.97 2.43
CA GLY A 40 12.85 -3.03 3.89
C GLY A 40 13.03 -4.45 4.46
N GLY A 41 13.52 -5.41 3.66
CA GLY A 41 13.68 -6.80 4.09
C GLY A 41 12.39 -7.59 4.23
N ILE A 42 11.31 -7.21 3.53
CA ILE A 42 10.05 -7.98 3.51
C ILE A 42 10.35 -9.45 3.18
N HIS A 43 9.82 -10.37 4.01
CA HIS A 43 10.08 -11.81 3.97
C HIS A 43 11.52 -12.24 4.33
N GLY A 44 12.29 -11.42 5.06
CA GLY A 44 13.69 -11.69 5.38
C GLY A 44 14.12 -11.31 6.79
N LEU A 45 15.40 -11.54 7.09
CA LEU A 45 16.00 -11.14 8.36
C LEU A 45 16.07 -9.61 8.46
N ASN A 46 15.73 -9.07 9.64
CA ASN A 46 15.69 -7.63 9.91
C ASN A 46 14.70 -6.86 9.01
N GLU A 47 13.52 -7.44 8.77
CA GLU A 47 12.38 -6.74 8.19
C GLU A 47 12.06 -5.48 9.00
N ARG A 48 11.88 -4.35 8.30
CA ARG A 48 11.76 -3.03 8.92
C ARG A 48 11.05 -2.03 8.02
N ILE A 49 10.62 -0.94 8.63
CA ILE A 49 10.03 0.22 7.98
C ILE A 49 10.62 1.50 8.59
N ARG A 50 10.70 2.58 7.81
CA ARG A 50 11.01 3.91 8.34
C ARG A 50 9.90 4.38 9.29
N VAL A 51 10.27 4.93 10.44
CA VAL A 51 9.32 5.51 11.41
C VAL A 51 8.41 6.56 10.76
N ALA A 52 8.96 7.43 9.91
CA ALA A 52 8.15 8.41 9.18
C ALA A 52 7.12 7.76 8.24
N SER A 53 7.51 6.70 7.52
CA SER A 53 6.62 5.96 6.61
C SER A 53 5.46 5.28 7.33
N LEU A 54 5.69 4.82 8.57
CA LEU A 54 4.62 4.28 9.42
C LEU A 54 3.57 5.34 9.76
N TYR A 55 3.99 6.54 10.18
CA TYR A 55 3.06 7.62 10.54
C TYR A 55 2.36 8.20 9.31
N ASP A 56 3.10 8.45 8.23
CA ASP A 56 2.53 8.96 6.97
C ASP A 56 1.53 7.97 6.35
N GLY A 57 1.84 6.66 6.41
CA GLY A 57 0.94 5.61 5.91
C GLY A 57 -0.34 5.49 6.73
N ARG A 58 -0.25 5.63 8.06
CA ARG A 58 -1.44 5.67 8.95
C ARG A 58 -2.34 6.85 8.60
N ASP A 59 -1.76 8.04 8.50
CA ASP A 59 -2.52 9.26 8.23
C ASP A 59 -3.15 9.21 6.83
N TYR A 60 -2.41 8.69 5.83
CA TYR A 60 -2.97 8.43 4.50
C TYR A 60 -4.16 7.46 4.53
N LEU A 61 -4.05 6.33 5.24
CA LEU A 61 -5.14 5.36 5.32
C LEU A 61 -6.37 5.95 6.02
N PHE A 62 -6.17 6.78 7.06
CA PHE A 62 -7.26 7.49 7.72
C PHE A 62 -7.98 8.43 6.75
N ASP A 63 -7.23 9.27 6.03
CA ASP A 63 -7.79 10.20 5.04
C ASP A 63 -8.50 9.46 3.90
N LEU A 64 -7.92 8.34 3.43
CA LEU A 64 -8.52 7.49 2.41
C LEU A 64 -9.88 6.97 2.86
N VAL A 65 -9.95 6.36 4.04
CA VAL A 65 -11.22 5.84 4.57
C VAL A 65 -12.23 6.97 4.75
N LYS A 66 -11.82 8.11 5.32
CA LYS A 66 -12.69 9.29 5.47
C LYS A 66 -13.23 9.80 4.13
N ALA A 67 -12.41 9.81 3.08
CA ALA A 67 -12.82 10.26 1.76
C ALA A 67 -13.86 9.35 1.10
N PHE A 68 -13.81 8.04 1.34
CA PHE A 68 -14.69 7.05 0.70
C PHE A 68 -15.89 6.61 1.57
N ALA A 69 -15.82 6.72 2.89
CA ALA A 69 -16.84 6.20 3.81
C ALA A 69 -17.81 7.25 4.37
N GLY A 70 -17.54 8.55 4.22
CA GLY A 70 -18.33 9.64 4.82
C GLY A 70 -17.85 10.05 6.19
#